data_AF-W1YN94-F1
#
_entry.id   AF-W1YN94-F1
#
_cell.length_a   1.000
_cell.length_b   1.000
_cell.length_c   1.000
_cell.angle_alpha   90.00
_cell.angle_beta   90.00
_cell.angle_gamma   90.00
#
_symmetry.space_group_name_H-M   'P 1'
#
loop_
_entity.id
_entity.type
_entity.pdbx_description
1 polymer ?
#
loop_
_entity_poly.entity_id
_entity_poly.type
_entity_poly.pdbx_seq_one_letter_code
_entity_poly.pdbx_strand_id
1 'polypeptide(L)'
;GEWYSMMDEVWLVYVNEPTQIDRLMSRNGYTREDALARINSQMRLDDKRSYADVIIDNNGTPQALTAKLDTIWSERLELLLQK
;
A
#
# COMPACT_ATOMS: atom_id res chain seq x y z
N GLY A 1 -10.14 -8.80 -10.66
CA GLY A 1 -11.58 -8.56 -10.55
C GLY A 1 -11.80 -7.14 -10.10
N GLU A 2 -12.97 -6.57 -10.38
CA GLU A 2 -13.27 -5.15 -10.17
C GLU A 2 -13.82 -4.85 -8.76
N TRP A 3 -13.30 -5.51 -7.72
CA TRP A 3 -13.88 -5.37 -6.37
C TRP A 3 -13.82 -3.95 -5.83
N TYR A 4 -12.87 -3.17 -6.33
CA TYR A 4 -12.70 -1.76 -5.99
C TYR A 4 -13.93 -0.91 -6.36
N SER A 5 -14.73 -1.30 -7.36
CA SER A 5 -15.94 -0.56 -7.75
C SER A 5 -17.14 -0.80 -6.82
N MET A 6 -17.02 -1.73 -5.86
CA MET A 6 -18.06 -2.05 -4.89
C MET A 6 -17.79 -1.44 -3.50
N MET A 7 -16.69 -0.70 -3.35
CA MET A 7 -16.28 -0.09 -2.09
C MET A 7 -16.61 1.39 -2.09
N ASP A 8 -16.90 1.96 -0.91
CA ASP A 8 -17.05 3.41 -0.74
C ASP A 8 -15.70 4.14 -0.88
N GLU A 9 -14.60 3.49 -0.48
CA GLU A 9 -13.26 4.02 -0.58
C GLU A 9 -12.22 2.89 -0.72
N VAL A 10 -11.21 3.09 -1.57
CA VAL A 10 -10.16 2.12 -1.88
C VAL A 10 -8.82 2.68 -1.46
N TRP A 11 -8.17 2.00 -0.52
CA TRP A 11 -6.92 2.43 0.07
C TRP A 11 -5.75 1.59 -0.44
N LEU A 12 -4.76 2.23 -1.04
CA LEU A 12 -3.56 1.58 -1.55
C LEU A 12 -2.35 1.88 -0.66
N VAL A 13 -1.78 0.83 -0.07
CA VAL A 13 -0.45 0.90 0.54
C VAL A 13 0.61 0.75 -0.56
N TYR A 14 1.28 1.86 -0.87
CA TYR A 14 2.29 1.96 -1.91
C TYR A 14 3.70 1.86 -1.35
N VAL A 15 4.57 1.18 -2.07
CA VAL A 15 6.02 1.16 -1.86
C VAL A 15 6.69 1.11 -3.23
N ASN A 16 7.87 1.72 -3.37
CA ASN A 16 8.65 1.66 -4.60
C ASN A 16 9.21 0.25 -4.82
N GLU A 17 9.41 -0.11 -6.08
CA GLU A 17 9.84 -1.45 -6.47
C GLU A 17 11.17 -1.88 -5.82
N PRO A 18 12.23 -1.04 -5.74
CA PRO A 18 13.46 -1.41 -5.04
C PRO A 18 13.21 -1.81 -3.58
N THR A 19 12.44 -1.01 -2.84
CA THR A 19 12.13 -1.27 -1.44
C THR A 19 11.24 -2.50 -1.28
N GLN A 20 10.33 -2.74 -2.23
CA GLN A 20 9.49 -3.95 -2.24
C GLN A 20 10.34 -5.22 -2.38
N ILE A 21 11.30 -5.21 -3.30
CA ILE A 21 12.24 -6.32 -3.52
C ILE A 21 13.06 -6.56 -2.26
N ASP A 22 13.69 -5.51 -1.73
CA ASP A 22 14.57 -5.62 -0.56
C ASP A 22 13.83 -6.16 0.67
N ARG A 23 12.58 -5.71 0.89
CA ARG A 23 11.73 -6.21 1.99
C ARG A 23 11.31 -7.65 1.78
N LEU A 24 10.96 -8.06 0.56
CA LEU A 24 10.62 -9.46 0.26
C LEU A 24 11.81 -10.38 0.49
N MET A 25 12.99 -10.00 0.00
CA MET A 25 14.22 -10.77 0.19
C MET A 25 14.56 -10.89 1.68
N SER A 26 14.58 -9.76 2.41
CA SER A 26 14.96 -9.73 3.82
C SER A 26 14.00 -10.51 4.72
N ARG A 27 12.69 -10.40 4.48
CA ARG A 27 11.66 -11.03 5.32
C ARG A 27 11.50 -12.52 5.03
N ASN A 28 11.57 -12.91 3.76
CA ASN A 28 11.22 -14.26 3.33
C ASN A 28 12.43 -15.11 2.95
N GLY A 29 13.65 -14.55 2.92
CA GLY A 29 14.85 -15.25 2.47
C GLY A 29 14.86 -15.54 0.97
N TYR A 30 14.13 -14.75 0.17
CA TYR A 30 14.02 -14.95 -1.26
C TYR A 30 15.26 -14.48 -2.02
N THR A 31 15.53 -15.14 -3.15
CA THR A 31 16.40 -14.58 -4.18
C THR A 31 15.75 -13.34 -4.81
N ARG A 32 16.55 -12.54 -5.53
CA ARG A 32 16.01 -11.39 -6.25
C ARG A 32 15.00 -11.84 -7.31
N GLU A 33 15.29 -12.95 -7.98
CA GLU A 33 14.46 -13.58 -9.00
C GLU A 33 13.12 -14.02 -8.43
N ASP A 34 13.11 -14.68 -7.25
CA ASP A 34 11.89 -15.09 -6.57
C ASP A 34 11.04 -13.87 -6.14
N ALA A 35 11.68 -12.81 -5.65
CA ALA A 35 11.00 -11.58 -5.28
C ALA A 35 10.34 -10.91 -6.50
N LEU A 36 11.07 -10.80 -7.61
CA LEU A 36 10.56 -10.26 -8.87
C LEU A 36 9.44 -11.10 -9.46
N ALA A 37 9.56 -12.43 -9.45
CA ALA A 37 8.51 -13.33 -9.93
C ALA A 37 7.18 -13.10 -9.19
N ARG A 38 7.24 -12.86 -7.87
CA ARG A 38 6.07 -12.56 -7.04
C ARG A 38 5.48 -11.18 -7.25
N ILE A 39 6.33 -10.18 -7.52
CA ILE A 39 5.88 -8.83 -7.87
C ILE A 39 5.18 -8.86 -9.24
N ASN A 40 5.78 -9.53 -10.21
CA ASN A 40 5.28 -9.62 -11.59
C ASN A 40 4.06 -10.54 -11.74
N SER A 41 3.82 -11.45 -10.79
CA SER A 41 2.59 -12.26 -10.79
C SER A 41 1.35 -11.49 -10.34
N GLN A 42 1.51 -10.21 -10.00
CA GLN A 42 0.43 -9.32 -9.56
C GLN A 42 0.36 -8.10 -10.47
N MET A 43 -0.78 -7.40 -10.44
CA MET A 43 -0.89 -6.06 -11.03
C MET A 43 0.12 -5.11 -10.36
N ARG A 44 0.84 -4.32 -11.17
CA ARG A 44 1.86 -3.38 -10.68
C ARG A 44 1.23 -2.36 -9.75
N LEU A 45 1.99 -1.91 -8.75
CA LEU A 45 1.52 -0.89 -7.80
C LEU A 45 1.18 0.42 -8.50
N ASP A 46 1.93 0.80 -9.54
CA ASP A 46 1.64 2.01 -10.32
C ASP A 46 0.29 1.92 -11.04
N ASP A 47 -0.05 0.77 -11.60
CA ASP A 47 -1.36 0.55 -12.23
C ASP A 47 -2.48 0.62 -11.17
N LYS A 48 -2.22 0.06 -9.98
CA LYS A 48 -3.16 0.10 -8.85
C LYS A 48 -3.49 1.50 -8.37
N ARG A 49 -2.58 2.47 -8.54
CA ARG A 49 -2.82 3.87 -8.11
C ARG A 49 -4.04 4.49 -8.76
N SER A 50 -4.36 4.09 -9.99
CA SER A 50 -5.52 4.60 -10.72
C SER A 50 -6.87 4.22 -10.12
N TYR A 51 -6.90 3.17 -9.28
CA TYR A 51 -8.11 2.67 -8.63
C TYR A 51 -8.22 3.08 -7.14
N ALA A 52 -7.28 3.87 -6.63
CA ALA A 52 -7.20 4.19 -5.22
C ALA A 52 -7.67 5.62 -4.93
N ASP A 53 -8.57 5.76 -3.96
CA ASP A 53 -8.99 7.04 -3.42
C ASP A 53 -7.94 7.61 -2.45
N VAL A 54 -7.26 6.71 -1.71
CA VAL A 54 -6.23 7.06 -0.73
C VAL A 54 -4.94 6.29 -1.01
N ILE A 55 -3.83 7.01 -1.10
CA ILE A 55 -2.49 6.42 -1.25
C ILE A 55 -1.68 6.62 0.03
N ILE A 56 -1.40 5.50 0.70
CA ILE A 56 -0.52 5.44 1.87
C ILE A 56 0.89 5.13 1.40
N ASP A 57 1.83 6.03 1.67
CA ASP A 57 3.23 5.83 1.27
C ASP A 57 3.95 5.07 2.39
N ASN A 58 4.47 3.89 2.07
CA ASN A 58 5.19 3.00 2.98
C ASN A 58 6.66 2.81 2.57
N ASN A 59 7.25 3.81 1.91
CA ASN A 59 8.69 3.84 1.62
C ASN A 59 9.53 4.21 2.85
N GLY A 60 8.92 4.88 3.83
CA GLY A 60 9.57 5.34 5.05
C GLY A 60 9.68 4.26 6.15
N THR A 61 9.90 4.75 7.37
CA THR A 61 9.96 3.93 8.58
C THR A 61 8.56 3.57 9.09
N PRO A 62 8.43 2.52 9.93
CA PRO A 62 7.16 2.22 10.60
C PRO A 62 6.57 3.42 11.36
N GLN A 63 7.41 4.22 12.02
CA GLN A 63 6.96 5.41 12.76
C GLN A 63 6.38 6.47 11.82
N ALA A 64 7.01 6.71 10.67
CA ALA A 64 6.50 7.64 9.67
C ALA A 64 5.16 7.13 9.08
N LEU A 65 5.05 5.82 8.87
CA LEU A 65 3.81 5.19 8.42
C LEU A 65 2.69 5.36 9.47
N THR A 66 2.97 5.10 10.75
CA THR A 66 2.00 5.28 11.84
C THR A 66 1.49 6.71 11.91
N ALA A 67 2.38 7.71 11.91
CA ALA A 67 1.98 9.12 11.94
C ALA A 67 1.11 9.51 10.73
N LYS A 68 1.40 8.96 9.54
CA LYS A 68 0.59 9.16 8.35
C LYS A 68 -0.79 8.51 8.49
N LEU A 69 -0.87 7.30 9.05
CA LEU A 69 -2.15 6.63 9.31
C LEU A 69 -2.99 7.38 10.32
N ASP A 70 -2.39 7.88 11.41
CA ASP A 70 -3.10 8.67 12.43
C ASP A 70 -3.73 9.92 11.81
N THR A 71 -2.99 10.61 10.93
CA THR A 71 -3.48 11.79 10.22
C THR A 71 -4.68 11.46 9.33
N ILE A 72 -4.55 10.44 8.48
CA ILE A 72 -5.64 10.05 7.56
C ILE A 72 -6.86 9.58 8.38
N TRP A 73 -6.63 8.83 9.47
CA TRP A 73 -7.69 8.34 10.35
C TRP A 73 -8.49 9.50 10.96
N SER A 74 -7.83 10.50 11.55
CA SER A 74 -8.52 11.66 12.12
C SER A 74 -9.22 12.50 11.05
N GLU A 75 -8.61 12.72 9.88
CA GLU A 75 -9.19 13.52 8.80
C GLU A 75 -10.41 12.86 8.14
N ARG A 76 -10.47 11.53 8.09
CA ARG A 76 -11.49 10.80 7.31
C ARG A 76 -12.55 10.15 8.18
N LEU A 77 -12.18 9.60 9.33
CA LEU A 77 -13.06 8.71 10.10
C LEU A 77 -13.62 9.37 11.36
N GLU A 78 -12.89 10.28 12.01
CA GLU A 78 -13.46 11.01 13.16
C GLU A 78 -14.65 11.90 12.75
N LEU A 79 -14.62 12.48 11.55
CA LEU A 79 -15.74 13.26 11.01
C LEU A 79 -16.99 12.43 10.71
N LEU A 80 -16.83 11.13 10.47
CA LEU A 80 -17.94 10.20 10.24
C LEU A 80 -18.53 9.68 11.56
N LEU A 81 -17.72 9.57 12.62
CA LEU A 81 -18.15 9.11 13.95
C LEU A 81 -18.80 10.22 14.80
N GLN A 82 -18.63 11.48 14.41
CA GLN A 82 -19.27 12.64 15.06
C GLN A 82 -20.64 13.01 14.45
N LYS A 83 -21.11 12.26 13.43
CA LYS A 83 -22.45 12.39 12.84
C LYS A 83 -23.33 11.22 13.25
#